data_AF-A0A833WVV3-F1
#
_entry.id   AF-A0A833WVV3-F1
#
_cell.length_a   1.000
_cell.length_b   1.000
_cell.length_c   1.000
_cell.angle_alpha   90.00
_cell.angle_beta   90.00
_cell.angle_gamma   90.00
#
_symmetry.space_group_name_H-M   'P 1'
#
loop_
_entity.id
_entity.type
_entity.pdbx_description
1 polymer ?
#
loop_
_entity_poly.entity_id
_entity_poly.type
_entity_poly.pdbx_seq_one_letter_code
_entity_poly.pdbx_strand_id
1 'polypeptide(L)'
;MEGGGGEEVTIEELASNLTTYRDQLHQVDPANVRPIQEGAVNALAEAERVAEATKQAVKRKIALAASMDFQSRSLPAKLRIEPDDLEDVLAIIFALVFLVKLQKRKKIHAFKSKMRFEQLEVSQNKRQNAWQQFQSTKGKAKKIGFLSGRKRESIFKSPEDPSGKVGATGSGKGLTEFQKREKHLHLKGATVEADD
;
A
#
# COMPACT_ATOMS: atom_id res chain seq x y z
N MET A 1 -76.83 29.43 33.04
CA MET A 1 -77.27 29.18 34.43
C MET A 1 -77.93 27.81 34.36
N GLU A 2 -77.48 26.71 34.95
CA GLU A 2 -76.56 26.33 36.04
C GLU A 2 -75.87 25.01 35.59
N GLY A 3 -74.72 24.49 36.06
CA GLY A 3 -74.00 24.69 37.31
C GLY A 3 -74.18 23.46 38.24
N GLY A 4 -73.30 22.45 38.15
CA GLY A 4 -72.94 21.59 39.29
C GLY A 4 -73.67 20.25 39.46
N GLY A 5 -72.89 19.18 39.64
CA GLY A 5 -73.37 17.88 40.12
C GLY A 5 -72.31 16.78 40.09
N GLY A 6 -71.03 17.11 40.31
CA GLY A 6 -70.04 16.09 40.66
C GLY A 6 -70.29 15.71 42.10
N GLU A 7 -70.81 14.50 42.34
CA GLU A 7 -70.91 13.95 43.70
C GLU A 7 -69.48 13.82 44.25
N GLU A 8 -69.08 14.79 45.07
CA GLU A 8 -67.84 14.73 45.83
C GLU A 8 -67.99 13.59 46.83
N VAL A 9 -67.40 12.43 46.51
CA VAL A 9 -67.35 11.28 47.43
C VAL A 9 -66.67 11.75 48.71
N THR A 10 -67.42 11.76 49.81
CA THR A 10 -66.91 12.25 51.07
C THR A 10 -65.85 11.30 51.63
N ILE A 11 -64.85 11.84 52.34
CA ILE A 11 -63.78 11.04 52.95
C ILE A 11 -64.37 9.98 53.90
N GLU A 12 -65.48 10.31 54.57
CA GLU A 12 -66.20 9.40 55.46
C GLU A 12 -66.82 8.21 54.72
N GLU A 13 -67.34 8.44 53.52
CA GLU A 13 -67.89 7.39 52.66
C GLU A 13 -66.80 6.46 52.14
N LEU A 14 -65.64 7.00 51.73
CA LEU A 14 -64.47 6.19 51.35
C LEU A 14 -63.94 5.37 52.53
N ALA A 15 -63.90 5.96 53.73
CA ALA A 15 -63.51 5.25 54.93
C ALA A 15 -64.49 4.11 55.26
N SER A 16 -65.79 4.36 55.15
CA SER A 16 -66.84 3.35 55.32
C SER A 16 -66.77 2.23 54.27
N ASN A 17 -66.48 2.57 53.02
CA ASN A 17 -66.31 1.58 51.95
C ASN A 17 -65.04 0.74 52.14
N LEU A 18 -63.94 1.35 52.61
CA LEU A 18 -62.70 0.66 52.89
C LEU A 18 -62.84 -0.32 54.07
N THR A 19 -63.52 0.08 55.14
CA THR A 19 -63.81 -0.81 56.27
C THR A 19 -64.72 -1.96 55.85
N THR A 20 -65.76 -1.67 55.06
CA THR A 20 -66.65 -2.70 54.51
C THR A 20 -65.90 -3.73 53.65
N TYR A 21 -65.00 -3.27 52.77
CA TYR A 21 -64.20 -4.17 51.93
C TYR A 21 -63.21 -5.01 52.75
N ARG A 22 -62.63 -4.41 53.80
CA ARG A 22 -61.75 -5.13 54.74
C ARG A 22 -62.52 -6.23 55.48
N ASP A 23 -63.72 -5.93 55.93
CA ASP A 23 -64.56 -6.92 56.63
C ASP A 23 -65.02 -8.03 55.67
N GLN A 24 -65.29 -7.71 54.40
CA GLN A 24 -65.58 -8.71 53.37
C GLN A 24 -64.41 -9.68 53.15
N LEU A 25 -63.16 -9.19 53.14
CA LEU A 25 -61.98 -10.04 53.01
C LEU A 25 -61.78 -10.97 54.21
N HIS A 26 -62.13 -10.53 55.43
CA HIS A 26 -62.11 -11.40 56.62
C HIS A 26 -63.22 -12.47 56.59
N GLN A 27 -64.31 -12.23 55.86
CA GLN A 27 -65.41 -13.19 55.68
C GLN A 27 -65.16 -14.20 54.55
N VAL A 28 -64.08 -14.05 53.77
CA VAL A 28 -63.69 -15.06 52.77
C VAL A 28 -63.13 -16.28 53.49
N ASP A 29 -63.95 -17.32 53.55
CA ASP A 29 -63.60 -18.61 54.15
C ASP A 29 -62.38 -19.22 53.43
N PRO A 30 -61.23 -19.44 54.11
CA PRO A 30 -60.01 -19.95 53.46
C PRO A 30 -60.21 -21.33 52.83
N ALA A 31 -61.27 -22.05 53.21
CA ALA A 31 -61.66 -23.33 52.63
C ALA A 31 -62.13 -23.24 51.16
N ASN A 32 -62.48 -22.05 50.66
CA ASN A 32 -62.95 -21.85 49.28
C ASN A 32 -61.78 -21.54 48.29
N VAL A 33 -60.53 -21.50 48.78
CA VAL A 33 -59.33 -21.38 47.94
C VAL A 33 -58.94 -22.77 47.45
N ARG A 34 -58.94 -22.98 46.13
CA ARG A 34 -58.54 -24.26 45.53
C ARG A 34 -57.11 -24.62 45.97
N PRO A 35 -56.85 -25.84 46.47
CA PRO A 35 -55.49 -26.27 46.78
C PRO A 35 -54.67 -26.34 45.48
N ILE A 36 -53.50 -25.70 45.49
CA ILE A 36 -52.52 -25.77 44.39
C ILE A 36 -52.00 -27.21 44.36
N GLN A 37 -52.11 -27.88 43.21
CA GLN A 37 -51.69 -29.27 43.04
C GLN A 37 -50.19 -29.43 43.33
N GLU A 38 -49.86 -30.07 44.45
CA GLU A 38 -48.52 -30.44 44.90
C GLU A 38 -47.77 -31.39 43.93
N GLY A 39 -48.39 -31.79 42.81
CA GLY A 39 -47.71 -32.52 41.73
C GLY A 39 -46.69 -31.68 40.94
N ALA A 40 -46.83 -30.34 40.95
CA ALA A 40 -45.94 -29.44 40.21
C ALA A 40 -44.54 -29.34 40.83
N VAL A 41 -44.40 -29.56 42.15
CA VAL A 41 -43.10 -29.47 42.84
C VAL A 41 -42.23 -30.71 42.61
N ASN A 42 -42.82 -31.88 42.40
CA ASN A 42 -42.06 -33.11 42.11
C ASN A 42 -41.55 -33.17 40.66
N ALA A 43 -42.34 -32.72 39.69
CA ALA A 43 -41.90 -32.67 38.29
C ALA A 43 -40.72 -31.71 38.08
N LEU A 44 -40.70 -30.59 38.80
CA LEU A 44 -39.61 -29.62 38.74
C LEU A 44 -38.32 -30.16 39.40
N ALA A 45 -38.45 -30.85 40.53
CA ALA A 45 -37.31 -31.51 41.20
C ALA A 45 -36.73 -32.67 40.37
N GLU A 46 -37.58 -33.44 39.68
CA GLU A 46 -37.14 -34.48 38.74
C GLU A 46 -36.44 -33.87 37.52
N ALA A 47 -36.98 -32.79 36.96
CA ALA A 47 -36.36 -32.05 35.86
C ALA A 47 -34.98 -31.49 36.25
N GLU A 48 -34.84 -30.97 37.48
CA GLU A 48 -33.57 -30.47 38.02
C GLU A 48 -32.54 -31.60 38.13
N ARG A 49 -32.92 -32.77 38.66
CA ARG A 49 -32.01 -33.93 38.70
C ARG A 49 -31.56 -34.41 37.33
N VAL A 50 -32.44 -34.40 36.32
CA VAL A 50 -32.09 -34.76 34.94
C VAL A 50 -31.12 -33.73 34.33
N ALA A 51 -31.36 -32.45 34.56
CA ALA A 51 -30.47 -31.37 34.11
C ALA A 51 -29.08 -31.45 34.78
N GLU A 52 -29.04 -31.77 36.07
CA GLU A 52 -27.78 -31.97 36.79
C GLU A 52 -27.04 -33.22 36.30
N ALA A 53 -27.74 -34.33 36.08
CA ALA A 53 -27.16 -35.56 35.57
C ALA A 53 -26.55 -35.35 34.17
N THR A 54 -27.23 -34.62 33.29
CA THR A 54 -26.71 -34.28 31.95
C THR A 54 -25.51 -33.34 32.03
N LYS A 55 -25.55 -32.32 32.89
CA LYS A 55 -24.40 -31.43 33.15
C LYS A 55 -23.19 -32.22 33.65
N GLN A 56 -23.39 -33.15 34.58
CA GLN A 56 -22.33 -34.02 35.09
C GLN A 56 -21.80 -34.99 34.01
N ALA A 57 -22.67 -35.55 33.18
CA ALA A 57 -22.27 -36.41 32.06
C ALA A 57 -21.42 -35.66 31.03
N VAL A 58 -21.81 -34.43 30.68
CA VAL A 58 -21.03 -33.53 29.80
C VAL A 58 -19.69 -33.19 30.45
N LYS A 59 -19.68 -32.84 31.73
CA LYS A 59 -18.44 -32.58 32.48
C LYS A 59 -17.49 -33.80 32.47
N ARG A 60 -18.01 -35.01 32.64
CA ARG A 60 -17.23 -36.25 32.53
C ARG A 60 -16.70 -36.48 31.12
N LYS A 61 -17.50 -36.23 30.08
CA LYS A 61 -17.06 -36.32 28.67
C LYS A 61 -15.95 -35.31 28.35
N ILE A 62 -16.08 -34.08 28.86
CA ILE A 62 -15.05 -33.04 28.70
C ILE A 62 -13.79 -33.43 29.47
N ALA A 63 -13.90 -33.94 30.70
CA ALA A 63 -12.76 -34.41 31.47
C ALA A 63 -12.05 -35.59 30.77
N LEU A 64 -12.81 -36.55 30.22
CA LEU A 64 -12.26 -37.65 29.42
C LEU A 64 -11.59 -37.12 28.14
N ALA A 65 -12.21 -36.19 27.42
CA ALA A 65 -11.64 -35.56 26.24
C ALA A 65 -10.40 -34.70 26.56
N ALA A 66 -10.32 -34.13 27.77
CA ALA A 66 -9.16 -33.39 28.24
C ALA A 66 -8.03 -34.32 28.71
N SER A 67 -8.33 -35.47 29.32
CA SER A 67 -7.35 -36.51 29.67
C SER A 67 -6.93 -37.37 28.48
N MET A 68 -7.71 -37.35 27.40
CA MET A 68 -7.24 -37.71 26.07
C MET A 68 -6.35 -36.58 25.59
N ASP A 69 -5.22 -36.41 26.28
CA ASP A 69 -4.13 -35.57 25.88
C ASP A 69 -3.92 -35.82 24.39
N PHE A 70 -3.89 -34.71 23.65
CA PHE A 70 -3.45 -34.60 22.28
C PHE A 70 -2.18 -35.44 22.15
N GLN A 71 -2.33 -36.73 21.82
CA GLN A 71 -1.24 -37.58 21.36
C GLN A 71 -0.64 -36.76 20.27
N SER A 72 0.50 -36.14 20.59
CA SER A 72 1.03 -35.06 19.79
C SER A 72 0.96 -35.53 18.36
N ARG A 73 0.26 -34.76 17.53
CA ARG A 73 0.20 -34.94 16.09
C ARG A 73 1.59 -34.63 15.54
N SER A 74 2.57 -35.37 16.03
CA SER A 74 3.94 -35.35 15.60
C SER A 74 3.89 -35.96 14.22
N LEU A 75 4.22 -35.11 13.24
CA LEU A 75 4.24 -35.54 11.85
C LEU A 75 5.18 -36.76 11.77
N PRO A 76 4.76 -37.84 11.08
CA PRO A 76 5.59 -39.02 10.93
C PRO A 76 6.95 -38.61 10.35
N ALA A 77 8.02 -39.31 10.73
CA ALA A 77 9.40 -38.91 10.44
C ALA A 77 9.67 -38.58 8.95
N LYS A 78 8.95 -39.22 8.02
CA LYS A 78 9.04 -39.00 6.56
C LYS A 78 8.40 -37.68 6.06
N LEU A 79 7.69 -36.96 6.92
CA LEU A 79 7.06 -35.66 6.61
C LEU A 79 7.71 -34.51 7.40
N ARG A 80 8.83 -34.77 8.08
CA ARG A 80 9.65 -33.70 8.68
C ARG A 80 10.48 -33.08 7.57
N ILE A 81 10.32 -31.79 7.36
CA ILE A 81 11.16 -31.00 6.45
C ILE A 81 12.50 -30.81 7.17
N GLU A 82 13.56 -31.39 6.63
CA GLU A 82 14.91 -31.17 7.16
C GLU A 82 15.36 -29.73 6.86
N PRO A 83 16.19 -29.11 7.72
CA PRO A 83 16.70 -27.77 7.46
C PRO A 83 17.45 -27.65 6.12
N ASP A 84 18.11 -28.73 5.64
CA ASP A 84 18.79 -28.78 4.34
C ASP A 84 17.83 -28.68 3.14
N ASP A 85 16.60 -29.21 3.23
CA ASP A 85 15.60 -29.10 2.15
C ASP A 85 15.17 -27.63 1.92
N LEU A 86 15.24 -26.79 2.96
CA LEU A 86 14.90 -25.36 2.85
C LEU A 86 16.03 -24.57 2.20
N GLU A 87 17.30 -24.92 2.46
CA GLU A 87 18.46 -24.30 1.83
C GLU A 87 18.51 -24.61 0.33
N ASP A 88 18.19 -25.84 -0.07
CA ASP A 88 18.13 -26.24 -1.47
C ASP A 88 17.02 -25.50 -2.23
N VAL A 89 15.83 -25.34 -1.63
CA VAL A 89 14.74 -24.56 -2.23
C VAL A 89 15.13 -23.07 -2.34
N LEU A 90 15.78 -22.51 -1.32
CA LEU A 90 16.28 -21.13 -1.36
C LEU A 90 17.39 -20.95 -2.40
N ALA A 91 18.29 -21.93 -2.54
CA ALA A 91 19.34 -21.93 -3.55
C ALA A 91 18.76 -21.99 -4.96
N ILE A 92 17.72 -22.81 -5.19
CA ILE A 92 16.98 -22.87 -6.45
C ILE A 92 16.31 -21.52 -6.74
N ILE A 93 15.62 -20.93 -5.74
CA ILE A 93 14.97 -19.62 -5.91
C ILE A 93 16.02 -18.54 -6.24
N PHE A 94 17.14 -18.53 -5.53
CA PHE A 94 18.22 -17.56 -5.76
C PHE A 94 18.86 -17.73 -7.14
N ALA A 95 19.13 -18.98 -7.56
CA ALA A 95 19.65 -19.30 -8.89
C ALA A 95 18.68 -18.88 -10.00
N LEU A 96 17.38 -19.14 -9.85
CA LEU A 96 16.35 -18.72 -10.80
C LEU A 96 16.28 -17.18 -10.89
N VAL A 97 16.30 -16.48 -9.76
CA VAL A 97 16.32 -15.00 -9.72
C VAL A 97 17.59 -14.45 -10.37
N PHE A 98 18.74 -15.09 -10.14
CA PHE A 98 20.01 -14.70 -10.74
C PHE A 98 20.00 -14.87 -12.26
N LEU A 99 19.50 -16.01 -12.77
CA LEU A 99 19.37 -16.27 -14.20
C LEU A 99 18.45 -15.24 -14.90
N VAL A 100 17.31 -14.90 -14.30
CA VAL A 100 16.40 -13.87 -14.84
C VAL A 100 17.09 -12.50 -14.90
N LYS A 101 17.84 -12.14 -13.85
CA LYS A 101 18.63 -10.88 -13.83
C LYS A 101 19.70 -10.87 -14.92
N LEU A 102 20.42 -11.97 -15.12
CA LEU A 102 21.41 -12.09 -16.19
C LEU A 102 20.78 -11.96 -17.58
N GLN A 103 19.65 -12.62 -17.82
CA GLN A 103 18.92 -12.51 -19.09
C GLN A 103 18.50 -11.06 -19.36
N LYS A 104 17.96 -10.34 -18.36
CA LYS A 104 17.64 -8.91 -18.49
C LYS A 104 18.88 -8.07 -18.78
N ARG A 105 19.98 -8.27 -18.05
CA ARG A 105 21.25 -7.55 -18.29
C ARG A 105 21.75 -7.76 -19.72
N LYS A 106 21.74 -9.00 -20.23
CA LYS A 106 22.13 -9.31 -21.61
C LYS A 106 21.28 -8.56 -22.64
N LYS A 107 19.94 -8.53 -22.45
CA LYS A 107 19.03 -7.77 -23.32
C LYS A 107 19.31 -6.26 -23.29
N ILE A 108 19.54 -5.70 -22.09
CA ILE A 108 19.89 -4.27 -21.93
C ILE A 108 21.22 -3.95 -22.62
N HIS A 109 22.24 -4.80 -22.45
CA HIS A 109 23.53 -4.60 -23.11
C HIS A 109 23.40 -4.67 -24.64
N ALA A 110 22.65 -5.64 -25.18
CA ALA A 110 22.38 -5.74 -26.60
C ALA A 110 21.67 -4.48 -27.13
N PHE A 111 20.64 -4.01 -26.43
CA PHE A 111 19.91 -2.80 -26.80
C PHE A 111 20.80 -1.54 -26.75
N LYS A 112 21.52 -1.33 -25.64
CA LYS A 112 22.46 -0.20 -25.48
C LYS A 112 23.58 -0.23 -26.51
N SER A 113 24.02 -1.42 -26.92
CA SER A 113 25.01 -1.59 -27.97
C SER A 113 24.44 -1.15 -29.32
N LYS A 114 23.26 -1.65 -29.71
CA LYS A 114 22.56 -1.23 -30.94
C LYS A 114 22.35 0.28 -31.00
N MET A 115 21.86 0.89 -29.92
CA MET A 115 21.66 2.34 -29.83
C MET A 115 22.97 3.12 -30.02
N ARG A 116 24.10 2.63 -29.48
CA ARG A 116 25.41 3.26 -29.69
C ARG A 116 25.87 3.18 -31.14
N PHE A 117 25.69 2.03 -31.80
CA PHE A 117 26.00 1.89 -33.22
C PHE A 117 25.12 2.81 -34.09
N GLU A 118 23.82 2.89 -33.80
CA GLU A 118 22.91 3.80 -34.50
C GLU A 118 23.32 5.28 -34.32
N GLN A 119 23.75 5.68 -33.13
CA GLN A 119 24.26 7.05 -32.91
C GLN A 119 25.55 7.33 -33.71
N LEU A 120 26.46 6.35 -33.79
CA LEU A 120 27.66 6.46 -34.60
C LEU A 120 27.32 6.54 -36.08
N GLU A 121 26.38 5.71 -36.55
CA GLU A 121 25.89 5.71 -37.92
C GLU A 121 25.24 7.04 -38.27
N VAL A 122 24.30 7.55 -37.46
CA VAL A 122 23.70 8.88 -37.65
C VAL A 122 24.75 9.97 -37.69
N SER A 123 25.79 9.89 -36.84
CA SER A 123 26.89 10.87 -36.82
C SER A 123 27.74 10.79 -38.11
N GLN A 124 28.03 9.59 -38.59
CA GLN A 124 28.73 9.39 -39.86
C GLN A 124 27.87 9.84 -41.04
N ASN A 125 26.59 9.47 -41.06
CA ASN A 125 25.65 9.83 -42.13
C ASN A 125 25.44 11.36 -42.19
N LYS A 126 25.39 12.04 -41.03
CA LYS A 126 25.42 13.52 -40.98
C LYS A 126 26.69 14.10 -41.59
N ARG A 127 27.87 13.52 -41.31
CA ARG A 127 29.14 13.97 -41.90
C ARG A 127 29.19 13.72 -43.41
N GLN A 128 28.71 12.56 -43.85
CA GLN A 128 28.62 12.20 -45.27
C GLN A 128 27.64 13.11 -46.01
N ASN A 129 26.43 13.30 -45.47
CA ASN A 129 25.43 14.22 -46.02
C ASN A 129 25.96 15.66 -46.07
N ALA A 130 26.62 16.14 -45.01
CA ALA A 130 27.25 17.45 -45.02
C ALA A 130 28.34 17.55 -46.10
N TRP A 131 29.19 16.52 -46.24
CA TRP A 131 30.23 16.48 -47.27
C TRP A 131 29.65 16.47 -48.69
N GLN A 132 28.58 15.70 -48.94
CA GLN A 132 27.86 15.71 -50.20
C GLN A 132 27.21 17.07 -50.49
N GLN A 133 26.66 17.74 -49.47
CA GLN A 133 26.16 19.11 -49.59
C GLN A 133 27.28 20.09 -49.92
N PHE A 134 28.47 19.96 -49.31
CA PHE A 134 29.64 20.77 -49.66
C PHE A 134 30.12 20.54 -51.10
N GLN A 135 30.13 19.29 -51.57
CA GLN A 135 30.47 18.96 -52.96
C GLN A 135 29.45 19.51 -53.95
N SER A 136 28.14 19.33 -53.69
CA SER A 136 27.07 19.80 -54.58
C SER A 136 26.83 21.31 -54.51
N THR A 137 27.27 21.98 -53.43
CA THR A 137 27.26 23.45 -53.30
C THR A 137 28.40 24.09 -54.10
N LYS A 138 29.49 23.35 -54.39
CA LYS A 138 30.59 23.80 -55.26
C LYS A 138 30.12 23.81 -56.72
N GLY A 139 29.38 24.85 -57.10
CA GLY A 139 28.91 25.09 -58.47
C GLY A 139 27.43 25.48 -58.59
N LYS A 140 26.62 25.28 -57.54
CA LYS A 140 25.24 25.79 -57.50
C LYS A 140 25.24 27.21 -56.96
N ALA A 141 25.52 28.18 -57.84
CA ALA A 141 25.25 29.58 -57.57
C ALA A 141 23.81 29.72 -57.03
N LYS A 142 23.66 30.28 -55.81
CA LYS A 142 22.34 30.51 -55.22
C LYS A 142 21.57 31.41 -56.18
N LYS A 143 20.54 30.87 -56.83
CA LYS A 143 19.58 31.63 -57.63
C LYS A 143 18.64 32.38 -56.67
N ILE A 144 19.19 33.35 -55.94
CA ILE A 144 18.45 34.41 -55.24
C ILE A 144 19.24 35.69 -55.47
N GLY A 145 18.56 36.63 -56.11
CA GLY A 145 19.13 37.79 -56.74
C GLY A 145 19.82 38.79 -55.80
N PHE A 146 20.76 39.49 -56.42
CA PHE A 146 21.64 40.54 -55.95
C PHE A 146 20.97 41.79 -55.33
N LEU A 147 19.67 41.79 -54.99
CA LEU A 147 18.91 43.03 -54.77
C LEU A 147 17.92 43.05 -53.58
N SER A 148 17.97 42.11 -52.63
CA SER A 148 17.20 42.27 -51.38
C SER A 148 18.07 42.17 -50.13
N GLY A 149 18.42 43.34 -49.59
CA GLY A 149 18.54 43.53 -48.14
C GLY A 149 19.91 43.28 -47.51
N ARG A 150 20.74 44.34 -47.53
CA ARG A 150 21.91 44.60 -46.67
C ARG A 150 23.21 43.92 -47.11
N LYS A 151 24.15 44.76 -47.54
CA LYS A 151 25.57 44.44 -47.76
C LYS A 151 26.10 43.86 -46.44
N ARG A 152 26.32 42.54 -46.37
CA ARG A 152 27.10 41.94 -45.30
C ARG A 152 28.51 42.49 -45.45
N GLU A 153 28.87 43.43 -44.60
CA GLU A 153 30.26 43.87 -44.44
C GLU A 153 31.13 42.65 -44.14
N SER A 154 32.36 42.66 -44.66
CA SER A 154 33.29 41.53 -44.51
C SER A 154 33.46 41.21 -43.02
N ILE A 155 33.44 39.94 -42.65
CA ILE A 155 33.78 39.48 -41.28
C ILE A 155 35.23 39.81 -40.89
N PHE A 156 36.03 40.30 -41.83
CA PHE A 156 37.38 40.83 -41.64
C PHE A 156 37.46 42.36 -41.77
N LYS A 157 36.33 43.04 -41.97
CA LYS A 157 36.30 44.51 -41.99
C LYS A 157 36.56 44.99 -40.56
N SER A 158 37.63 45.74 -40.37
CA SER A 158 37.92 46.37 -39.09
C SER A 158 36.73 47.24 -38.66
N PRO A 159 36.24 47.11 -37.41
CA PRO A 159 35.29 48.05 -36.85
C PRO A 159 35.84 49.48 -36.92
N GLU A 160 34.99 50.45 -37.23
CA GLU A 160 35.38 51.87 -37.30
C GLU A 160 35.52 52.53 -35.91
N ASP A 161 35.24 51.80 -34.83
CA ASP A 161 35.43 52.22 -33.44
C ASP A 161 36.80 51.73 -32.91
N PRO A 162 37.67 52.59 -32.35
CA PRO A 162 38.94 52.18 -31.75
C PRO A 162 38.82 51.17 -30.59
N SER A 163 37.62 50.96 -30.03
CA SER A 163 37.34 49.92 -29.03
C SER A 163 36.72 48.63 -29.62
N GLY A 164 36.52 48.59 -30.94
CA GLY A 164 35.76 47.55 -31.64
C GLY A 164 36.41 46.17 -31.58
N LYS A 165 35.80 45.26 -30.82
CA LYS A 165 36.26 43.87 -30.69
C LYS A 165 36.00 43.10 -31.98
N VAL A 166 37.08 42.75 -32.69
CA VAL A 166 37.05 41.83 -33.84
C VAL A 166 36.75 40.40 -33.37
N GLY A 167 35.76 39.76 -34.01
CA GLY A 167 35.38 38.39 -33.71
C GLY A 167 34.40 37.84 -34.74
N ALA A 168 34.36 36.52 -34.90
CA ALA A 168 33.42 35.84 -35.78
C ALA A 168 31.98 35.97 -35.23
N THR A 169 31.32 37.07 -35.53
CA THR A 169 29.91 37.29 -35.23
C THR A 169 29.07 36.82 -36.41
N GLY A 170 28.01 36.03 -36.14
CA GLY A 170 27.07 35.59 -37.18
C GLY A 170 26.78 34.08 -37.25
N SER A 171 27.39 33.24 -36.40
CA SER A 171 27.12 31.80 -36.34
C SER A 171 25.83 31.44 -35.58
N GLY A 172 25.19 32.41 -34.91
CA GLY A 172 23.98 32.16 -34.07
C GLY A 172 24.24 31.30 -32.82
N LYS A 173 25.45 30.75 -32.67
CA LYS A 173 25.93 30.12 -31.45
C LYS A 173 26.59 31.21 -30.59
N GLY A 174 25.96 31.59 -29.48
CA GLY A 174 26.58 32.47 -28.50
C GLY A 174 27.96 31.94 -28.10
N LEU A 175 28.91 32.83 -27.83
CA LEU A 175 30.19 32.46 -27.24
C LEU A 175 29.89 31.58 -26.03
N THR A 176 30.39 30.35 -26.01
CA THR A 176 30.21 29.47 -24.85
C THR A 176 30.79 30.19 -23.64
N GLU A 177 29.97 30.44 -22.62
CA GLU A 177 30.43 30.99 -21.35
C GLU A 177 31.52 30.07 -20.81
N PHE A 178 32.73 30.60 -20.70
CA PHE A 178 33.87 29.85 -20.18
C PHE A 178 33.61 29.64 -18.68
N GLN A 179 33.01 28.50 -18.32
CA GLN A 179 33.02 28.05 -16.92
C GLN A 179 34.50 27.92 -16.52
N LYS A 180 34.91 28.75 -15.56
CA LYS A 180 36.24 28.75 -14.98
C LYS A 180 36.53 27.32 -14.54
N ARG A 181 37.57 26.70 -15.11
CA ARG A 181 37.92 25.30 -14.79
C ARG A 181 38.22 25.21 -13.30
N GLU A 182 37.37 24.51 -12.55
CA GLU A 182 37.68 24.14 -11.18
C GLU A 182 38.83 23.13 -11.18
N LYS A 183 39.75 23.31 -10.22
CA LYS A 183 40.91 22.45 -10.08
C LYS A 183 40.43 21.17 -9.40
N HIS A 184 40.60 20.01 -10.05
CA HIS A 184 40.34 18.73 -9.40
C HIS A 184 41.30 18.54 -8.22
N LEU A 185 40.75 18.52 -7.00
CA LEU A 185 41.49 18.21 -5.79
C LEU A 185 41.71 16.70 -5.74
N HIS A 186 42.95 16.25 -5.92
CA HIS A 186 43.32 14.87 -5.68
C HIS A 186 43.46 14.68 -4.17
N LEU A 187 42.47 14.07 -3.53
CA LEU A 187 42.62 13.53 -2.19
C LEU A 187 43.59 12.34 -2.25
N LYS A 188 44.88 12.64 -2.12
CA LYS A 188 45.92 11.63 -1.91
C LYS A 188 45.98 11.35 -0.42
N GLY A 189 45.38 10.23 0.01
CA GLY A 189 45.46 9.79 1.40
C GLY A 189 44.35 8.84 1.82
N ALA A 190 44.27 7.67 1.20
CA ALA A 190 43.53 6.52 1.74
C ALA A 190 44.21 5.22 1.30
N THR A 191 45.49 5.09 1.62
CA THR A 191 46.16 3.80 1.79
C THR A 191 46.35 3.66 3.28
N VAL A 192 45.32 3.15 3.96
CA VAL A 192 45.46 2.67 5.34
C VAL A 192 45.89 1.22 5.19
N GLU A 193 47.15 1.03 5.56
CA GLU A 193 47.81 -0.24 5.87
C GLU A 193 46.84 -1.22 6.54
N ALA A 194 46.74 -2.42 5.98
CA ALA A 194 46.10 -3.57 6.61
C ALA A 194 47.18 -4.63 6.79
N ASP A 195 47.95 -4.48 7.87
CA ASP A 195 48.81 -5.51 8.47
C ASP A 195 48.44 -5.59 9.95
N ASP A 196 47.59 -6.56 10.32
CA ASP A 196 47.77 -7.58 11.38
C ASP A 196 46.53 -8.52 11.38
#